data_AF-A0A378MRY6-F1
#
_entry.id   AF-A0A378MRY6-F1
#
_cell.length_a   1.000
_cell.length_b   1.000
_cell.length_c   1.000
_cell.angle_alpha   90.00
_cell.angle_beta   90.00
_cell.angle_gamma   90.00
#
_symmetry.space_group_name_H-M   'P 1'
#
loop_
_entity.id
_entity.type
_entity.pdbx_description
1 polymer ?
#
loop_
_entity_poly.entity_id
_entity_poly.type
_entity_poly.pdbx_seq_one_letter_code
_entity_poly.pdbx_strand_id
1 'polypeptide(L)' 'MSQKGDIGVIGLAVMGQNLILNMNDNGFKVVAYNRTTSKVDEFLEGAAKGTNIIGAYSLEDLAAKLEKTA' A
#
# COMPACT_ATOMS: atom_id res chain seq x y z
N MET A 1 -10.77 -3.95 -14.69
CA MET A 1 -11.05 -4.22 -13.26
C MET A 1 -9.92 -3.58 -12.47
N SER A 2 -10.17 -2.50 -11.71
CA SER A 2 -9.12 -1.90 -10.87
C SER A 2 -8.65 -2.93 -9.83
N GLN A 3 -7.34 -3.19 -9.76
CA GLN A 3 -6.79 -4.05 -8.69
C GLN A 3 -7.13 -3.41 -7.34
N LYS A 4 -7.82 -4.17 -6.49
CA LYS A 4 -8.09 -3.80 -5.11
C LYS A 4 -7.15 -4.55 -4.17
N GLY A 5 -6.87 -3.94 -3.03
CA GLY A 5 -6.07 -4.53 -1.96
C GLY A 5 -6.93 -5.01 -0.79
N ASP A 6 -6.42 -6.01 -0.09
CA ASP A 6 -7.05 -6.66 1.06
C ASP A 6 -6.94 -5.78 2.32
N ILE A 7 -5.83 -5.05 2.46
CA ILE A 7 -5.47 -4.30 3.67
C ILE A 7 -4.96 -2.91 3.29
N GLY A 8 -5.37 -1.88 4.03
CA GLY A 8 -4.84 -0.52 3.90
C GLY A 8 -3.89 -0.19 5.04
N VAL A 9 -2.71 0.34 4.74
CA VAL A 9 -1.75 0.79 5.75
C VAL A 9 -1.42 2.27 5.53
N ILE A 10 -1.59 3.05 6.60
CA ILE A 10 -1.29 4.48 6.62
C ILE A 10 0.01 4.71 7.41
N GLY A 11 1.01 5.26 6.74
CA GLY A 11 2.31 5.60 7.32
C GLY A 11 3.44 4.74 6.76
N LEU A 12 4.36 5.39 6.04
CA LEU A 12 5.49 4.73 5.37
C LEU A 12 6.85 5.12 5.98
N ALA A 13 6.92 5.19 7.31
CA ALA A 13 8.21 5.15 8.00
C ALA A 13 8.80 3.73 7.95
N VAL A 14 10.00 3.51 8.49
CA VAL A 14 10.71 2.22 8.43
C VAL A 14 9.86 1.05 8.95
N MET A 15 9.16 1.24 10.09
CA MET A 15 8.29 0.19 10.64
C MET A 15 7.11 -0.15 9.71
N GLY A 16 6.44 0.87 9.17
CA GLY A 16 5.30 0.67 8.26
C GLY A 16 5.70 -0.03 6.97
N GLN A 17 6.83 0.34 6.38
CA GLN A 17 7.36 -0.31 5.19
C GLN A 17 7.64 -1.80 5.42
N ASN A 18 8.32 -2.15 6.52
CA ASN A 18 8.62 -3.55 6.85
C ASN A 18 7.36 -4.38 7.11
N LEU A 19 6.35 -3.79 7.76
CA LEU A 19 5.06 -4.46 7.98
C LEU A 19 4.36 -4.77 6.65
N ILE A 20 4.32 -3.80 5.74
CA ILE A 20 3.69 -3.95 4.43
C ILE A 20 4.42 -5.02 3.60
N LEU A 21 5.75 -5.02 3.61
CA LEU A 21 6.54 -6.05 2.90
C LEU A 21 6.28 -7.45 3.46
N ASN A 22 6.25 -7.59 4.79
CA ASN A 22 5.91 -8.87 5.41
C ASN A 22 4.51 -9.37 5.02
N MET A 23 3.51 -8.47 4.96
CA MET A 23 2.16 -8.82 4.49
C MET A 23 2.17 -9.26 3.02
N ASN A 24 2.90 -8.56 2.15
CA ASN A 24 3.07 -8.95 0.76
C ASN A 24 3.68 -10.36 0.61
N ASP A 25 4.71 -10.66 1.39
CA ASP A 25 5.37 -11.99 1.37
C ASP A 25 4.44 -13.11 1.85
N ASN A 26 3.44 -12.77 2.67
CA ASN A 26 2.38 -13.69 3.12
C ASN A 26 1.15 -13.70 2.19
N GLY A 27 1.23 -13.09 1.01
CA GLY A 27 0.20 -13.18 -0.02
C GLY A 27 -0.92 -12.14 0.09
N PHE A 28 -0.81 -11.15 0.96
CA PHE A 28 -1.77 -10.05 1.04
C PHE A 28 -1.42 -8.92 0.06
N LYS A 29 -2.42 -8.38 -0.63
CA LYS A 29 -2.31 -7.15 -1.41
C LYS A 29 -2.55 -5.97 -0.49
N VAL A 30 -1.53 -5.15 -0.30
CA VAL A 30 -1.60 -4.01 0.62
C VAL A 30 -1.68 -2.70 -0.15
N VAL A 31 -2.59 -1.82 0.25
CA VAL A 31 -2.67 -0.45 -0.22
C VAL A 31 -1.92 0.47 0.74
N ALA A 32 -0.80 1.01 0.28
CA ALA A 32 0.11 1.88 1.02
C ALA A 32 -0.28 3.34 0.82
N TYR A 33 -0.51 4.07 1.92
CA TYR A 33 -0.73 5.50 1.92
C TYR A 33 0.20 6.21 2.90
N ASN A 34 0.63 7.42 2.57
CA ASN A 34 1.32 8.31 3.48
C ASN A 34 0.93 9.77 3.19
N ARG A 35 0.85 10.60 4.24
CA ARG A 35 0.49 12.03 4.10
C ARG A 35 1.37 12.78 3.09
N THR A 36 2.67 12.47 3.09
CA THR A 36 3.59 12.96 2.06
C THR A 36 3.60 11.93 0.93
N THR A 37 3.02 12.28 -0.21
CA THR A 37 2.84 11.39 -1.36
C THR A 37 4.15 10.92 -1.98
N SER A 38 5.20 11.75 -1.98
CA SER A 38 6.51 11.33 -2.49
C SER A 38 7.07 10.10 -1.78
N LYS A 39 6.75 9.89 -0.49
CA LYS A 39 7.15 8.68 0.24
C LYS A 39 6.45 7.42 -0.25
N VAL A 40 5.28 7.56 -0.87
CA VAL A 40 4.58 6.44 -1.53
C VAL A 40 5.35 6.06 -2.78
N ASP A 41 5.69 7.04 -3.62
CA ASP A 41 6.47 6.81 -4.84
C ASP A 41 7.85 6.23 -4.55
N GLU A 42 8.60 6.82 -3.61
CA GLU A 42 9.91 6.32 -3.14
C GLU A 42 9.82 4.87 -2.64
N PHE A 43 8.74 4.51 -1.95
CA PHE A 43 8.55 3.16 -1.46
C PHE A 43 8.26 2.17 -2.59
N LEU A 44 7.36 2.50 -3.52
CA LEU A 44 6.98 1.65 -4.65
C LEU A 44 8.11 1.46 -5.67
N GLU A 45 8.88 2.51 -5.94
CA GLU A 45 10.02 2.46 -6.85
C GLU A 45 11.28 1.88 -6.18
N GLY A 46 11.32 1.89 -4.84
CA GLY A 46 12.40 1.36 -4.02
C GLY A 46 12.07 0.00 -3.43
N ALA A 47 11.83 -0.03 -2.11
CA ALA A 47 11.74 -1.28 -1.33
C ALA A 47 10.58 -2.21 -1.74
N ALA A 48 9.47 -1.65 -2.23
CA ALA A 48 8.32 -2.40 -2.71
C ALA A 48 8.36 -2.69 -4.23
N LYS A 49 9.47 -2.41 -4.92
CA LYS A 49 9.57 -2.64 -6.35
C LYS A 49 9.42 -4.13 -6.69
N GLY A 50 8.53 -4.44 -7.63
CA GLY A 50 8.25 -5.81 -8.06
C GLY A 50 7.35 -6.61 -7.11
N THR A 51 6.77 -5.96 -6.09
CA THR A 51 5.76 -6.56 -5.21
C THR A 51 4.33 -6.30 -5.74
N ASN A 52 3.32 -6.81 -5.04
CA ASN A 52 1.91 -6.56 -5.34
C ASN A 52 1.31 -5.39 -4.53
N ILE A 53 2.17 -4.53 -3.97
CA ILE A 53 1.75 -3.39 -3.15
C ILE A 53 1.20 -2.27 -4.06
N ILE A 54 0.10 -1.65 -3.64
CA ILE A 54 -0.61 -0.61 -4.38
C ILE A 54 -0.42 0.73 -3.66
N GLY A 55 0.01 1.79 -4.35
CA GLY A 55 0.04 3.14 -3.76
C GLY A 55 -1.32 3.82 -3.76
N ALA A 56 -1.61 4.60 -2.72
CA ALA A 56 -2.70 5.56 -2.70
C ALA A 56 -2.19 6.97 -2.40
N TYR A 57 -2.85 7.99 -2.97
CA TYR A 57 -2.42 9.39 -2.92
C TYR A 57 -3.39 10.32 -2.18
N SER A 58 -4.55 9.80 -1.77
CA SER A 58 -5.47 10.44 -0.85
C SER A 58 -6.21 9.39 -0.02
N LEU A 59 -6.94 9.82 1.00
CA LEU A 59 -7.76 8.90 1.81
C LEU A 59 -8.93 8.31 0.99
N GLU A 60 -9.50 9.09 0.08
CA GLU A 60 -10.55 8.66 -0.85
C GLU A 60 -9.99 7.63 -1.84
N ASP A 61 -8.78 7.86 -2.37
CA ASP A 61 -8.09 6.92 -3.24
C ASP A 61 -7.75 5.61 -2.51
N LEU A 62 -7.28 5.70 -1.26
CA LEU A 62 -7.07 4.55 -0.39
C LEU A 62 -8.37 3.75 -0.23
N ALA A 63 -9.47 4.40 0.16
CA ALA A 63 -10.76 3.75 0.34
C ALA A 63 -11.31 3.13 -0.95
N ALA A 64 -11.11 3.78 -2.11
CA ALA A 64 -11.54 3.26 -3.41
C ALA A 64 -10.78 1.98 -3.80
N LYS A 65 -9.49 1.92 -3.46
CA LYS A 65 -8.58 0.80 -3.75
C LYS A 65 -8.69 -0.37 -2.78
N LEU A 66 -9.41 -0.26 -1.67
CA LEU A 66 -9.65 -1.38 -0.78
C LEU A 66 -10.80 -2.27 -1.28
N GLU A 67 -10.68 -3.57 -1.08
CA GLU A 67 -11.80 -4.49 -1.21
C GLU A 67 -12.91 -4.10 -0.23
N LYS A 68 -14.16 -4.20 -0.70
CA LYS A 68 -15.32 -4.01 0.17
C LYS A 68 -15.63 -5.38 0.76
N THR A 69 -15.80 -5.44 2.07
CA THR A 69 -16.45 -6.60 2.68
C THR A 69 -17.85 -6.75 2.08
N ALA A 70 -18.22 -8.00 1.75
CA ALA A 70 -19.56 -8.35 1.31
C ALA A 70 -20.60 -8.12 2.40
#